data_AF-A0A183KJU5-F1
#
_entry.id   AF-A0A183KJU5-F1
#
_cell.length_a   1.000
_cell.length_b   1.000
_cell.length_c   1.000
_cell.angle_alpha   90.00
_cell.angle_beta   90.00
_cell.angle_gamma   90.00
#
_symmetry.space_group_name_H-M   'P 1'
#
loop_
_entity.id
_entity.type
_entity.pdbx_description
1 polymer ?
#
loop_
_entity_poly.entity_id
_entity_poly.type
_entity_poly.pdbx_seq_one_letter_code
_entity_poly.pdbx_strand_id
1 'polypeptide(L)'
;MISRYAYLYSSSKASPSIQETSSTTAQEVATSDALIAVGTGTNASVRLYELGARQKGCVAQCTLPSASGSVEACAFPEDIPIPFSKEIQFIKVPRSCVSSFMDYGIFAGGQQGELASWDIRQTKQPLWQLTHEKGAVQQIRVCRRPNCQYLLLVVSRNDGRTLVYPYDPATAHSDAQIPTSLELTGVNCEPICGLSMVYKPSGEIGVWNAARGGTVNHYTKLLDEITFKNL
;
A
#
# COMPACT_ATOMS: atom_id res chain seq x y z
N MET A 1 13.21 -3.93 -15.81
CA MET A 1 11.99 -4.28 -15.05
C MET A 1 12.39 -4.18 -13.59
N ILE A 2 11.90 -3.17 -12.86
CA ILE A 2 12.29 -2.90 -11.46
C ILE A 2 11.44 -3.79 -10.56
N SER A 3 12.05 -4.71 -9.83
CA SER A 3 11.36 -5.46 -8.77
C SER A 3 11.22 -4.58 -7.52
N ARG A 4 10.08 -4.62 -6.82
CA ARG A 4 9.84 -3.75 -5.65
C ARG A 4 9.38 -4.57 -4.47
N TYR A 5 9.92 -4.24 -3.31
CA TYR A 5 9.61 -4.95 -2.07
C TYR A 5 9.42 -3.94 -0.95
N ALA A 6 8.37 -4.13 -0.15
CA ALA A 6 8.10 -3.33 1.05
C ALA A 6 8.23 -4.23 2.28
N TYR A 7 8.98 -3.78 3.29
CA TYR A 7 9.16 -4.51 4.54
C TYR A 7 8.85 -3.60 5.72
N LEU A 8 8.27 -4.20 6.77
CA LEU A 8 7.98 -3.54 8.03
C LEU A 8 8.91 -4.08 9.11
N TYR A 9 9.59 -3.20 9.82
CA TYR A 9 10.40 -3.56 10.97
C TYR A 9 9.67 -3.10 12.24
N SER A 10 9.04 -4.04 12.94
CA SER A 10 8.38 -3.76 14.23
C SER A 10 9.33 -4.08 15.38
N SER A 11 9.62 -3.08 16.20
CA SER A 11 10.37 -3.23 17.45
C SER A 11 9.39 -3.44 18.61
N SER A 12 9.03 -4.69 18.91
CA SER A 12 8.35 -5.02 20.18
C SER A 12 9.36 -5.28 21.29
N LYS A 13 9.15 -4.67 22.46
CA LYS A 13 9.94 -4.90 23.70
C LYS A 13 9.71 -6.32 24.25
N ALA A 14 10.39 -7.28 23.67
CA ALA A 14 10.83 -8.54 24.28
C ALA A 14 12.13 -8.87 23.55
N SER A 15 13.21 -9.18 24.25
CA SER A 15 14.51 -9.48 23.63
C SER A 15 14.33 -10.57 22.56
N PRO A 16 14.33 -10.24 21.25
CA PRO A 16 14.17 -11.25 20.23
C PRO A 16 15.47 -12.03 20.22
N SER A 17 15.44 -13.34 20.49
CA SER A 17 16.54 -14.19 20.07
C SER A 17 16.53 -14.18 18.55
N ILE A 18 17.42 -13.40 17.94
CA ILE A 18 17.63 -13.39 16.50
C ILE A 18 18.12 -14.79 16.15
N GLN A 19 17.24 -15.63 15.61
CA GLN A 19 17.67 -16.87 14.97
C GLN A 19 18.19 -16.49 13.59
N GLU A 20 19.50 -16.36 13.48
CA GLU A 20 20.16 -16.21 12.20
C GLU A 20 20.05 -17.54 11.43
N THR A 21 19.08 -17.62 10.53
CA THR A 21 19.06 -18.68 9.52
C THR A 21 20.02 -18.30 8.39
N SER A 22 21.19 -18.92 8.37
CA SER A 22 22.05 -18.95 7.18
C SER A 22 21.69 -20.19 6.36
N SER A 23 21.43 -20.00 5.06
CA SER A 23 21.24 -21.10 4.13
C SER A 23 22.48 -21.23 3.25
N THR A 24 23.11 -22.41 3.27
CA THR A 24 24.23 -22.75 2.37
C THR A 24 23.76 -22.96 0.92
N THR A 25 22.45 -22.96 0.67
CA THR A 25 21.82 -23.06 -0.66
C THR A 25 21.18 -21.77 -1.13
N ALA A 26 21.24 -20.69 -0.33
CA ALA A 26 20.81 -19.37 -0.79
C ALA A 26 21.77 -18.87 -1.88
N GLN A 27 21.36 -19.03 -3.14
CA GLN A 27 22.01 -18.39 -4.26
C GLN A 27 21.59 -16.93 -4.33
N GLU A 28 22.57 -16.03 -4.44
CA GLU A 28 22.32 -14.63 -4.80
C GLU A 28 21.70 -14.59 -6.20
N VAL A 29 20.38 -14.43 -6.26
CA VAL A 29 19.65 -14.33 -7.53
C VAL A 29 19.72 -12.88 -8.01
N ALA A 30 20.81 -12.53 -8.70
CA ALA A 30 21.02 -11.29 -9.46
C ALA A 30 20.82 -9.95 -8.69
N THR A 31 21.74 -9.00 -8.85
CA THR A 31 21.51 -7.61 -8.44
C THR A 31 20.40 -7.01 -9.32
N SER A 32 19.18 -6.97 -8.80
CA SER A 32 18.05 -6.27 -9.42
C SER A 32 18.19 -4.76 -9.19
N ASP A 33 17.74 -3.93 -10.14
CA ASP A 33 17.51 -2.48 -9.97
C ASP A 33 16.34 -2.20 -9.03
N ALA A 34 16.24 -2.97 -7.94
CA ALA A 34 15.09 -3.03 -7.07
C ALA A 34 15.17 -1.96 -5.99
N LEU A 35 14.03 -1.33 -5.73
CA LEU A 35 13.85 -0.41 -4.62
C LEU A 35 13.17 -1.15 -3.46
N ILE A 36 13.73 -0.96 -2.27
CA ILE A 36 13.15 -1.41 -1.01
C ILE A 36 12.61 -0.20 -0.27
N ALA A 37 11.35 -0.29 0.18
CA ALA A 37 10.80 0.63 1.16
C ALA A 37 10.81 0.00 2.55
N VAL A 38 11.33 0.74 3.53
CA VAL A 38 11.38 0.33 4.94
C VAL A 38 10.69 1.39 5.79
N GLY A 39 9.57 1.01 6.40
CA GLY A 39 8.94 1.80 7.45
C GLY A 39 9.77 1.79 8.73
N THR A 40 9.95 2.95 9.36
CA THR A 40 10.75 3.09 10.58
C THR A 40 9.90 3.49 11.78
N GLY A 41 10.34 3.06 12.96
CA GLY A 41 9.76 3.47 14.25
C GLY A 41 10.19 4.86 14.73
N THR A 42 11.12 5.50 14.03
CA THR A 42 11.68 6.81 14.41
C THR A 42 11.24 7.85 13.38
N ASN A 43 10.65 8.95 13.85
CA ASN A 43 10.14 10.05 13.03
C ASN A 43 9.06 9.64 12.01
N ALA A 44 8.40 8.49 12.17
CA ALA A 44 7.39 7.98 11.25
C ALA A 44 7.82 8.06 9.76
N SER A 45 9.09 7.68 9.49
CA SER A 45 9.69 7.82 8.16
C SER A 45 9.71 6.50 7.37
N VAL A 46 9.45 6.58 6.07
CA VAL A 46 9.72 5.52 5.11
C VAL A 46 11.04 5.82 4.41
N ARG A 47 11.99 4.89 4.53
CA ARG A 47 13.31 5.00 3.91
C ARG A 47 13.38 4.10 2.69
N LEU A 48 13.91 4.64 1.60
CA LEU A 48 14.11 3.93 0.35
C LEU A 48 15.56 3.51 0.20
N TYR A 49 15.79 2.27 -0.20
CA TYR A 49 17.11 1.71 -0.45
C TYR A 49 17.16 1.07 -1.84
N GLU A 50 18.26 1.29 -2.54
CA GLU A 50 18.54 0.68 -3.84
C GLU A 50 19.32 -0.62 -3.63
N LEU A 51 18.74 -1.76 -4.00
CA LEU A 51 19.34 -3.08 -3.79
C LEU A 51 20.65 -3.28 -4.57
N GLY A 52 20.75 -2.66 -5.76
CA GLY A 52 21.96 -2.65 -6.58
C GLY A 52 23.07 -1.76 -6.01
N ALA A 53 22.74 -0.84 -5.10
CA ALA A 53 23.69 0.14 -4.55
C ALA A 53 23.75 0.07 -3.01
N ARG A 54 23.95 -1.14 -2.48
CA ARG A 54 23.95 -1.43 -1.02
C ARG A 54 24.82 -0.50 -0.17
N GLN A 55 25.90 0.05 -0.74
CA GLN A 55 26.81 0.96 -0.04
C GLN A 55 26.34 2.42 0.02
N LYS A 56 25.37 2.84 -0.79
CA LYS A 56 24.86 4.23 -0.79
C LYS A 56 24.01 4.54 0.45
N GLY A 57 23.50 3.52 1.14
CA GLY A 57 22.55 3.71 2.23
C GLY A 57 21.17 4.18 1.72
N CYS A 58 20.50 5.00 2.52
CA CYS A 58 19.16 5.51 2.21
C CYS A 58 19.22 6.50 1.02
N VAL A 59 18.55 6.17 -0.08
CA VAL A 59 18.58 6.99 -1.31
C VAL A 59 17.50 8.07 -1.34
N ALA A 60 16.41 7.86 -0.62
CA ALA A 60 15.35 8.86 -0.41
C ALA A 60 14.55 8.51 0.84
N GLN A 61 13.87 9.51 1.41
CA GLN A 61 13.00 9.32 2.57
C GLN A 61 11.72 10.13 2.42
N CYS A 62 10.62 9.56 2.90
CA CYS A 62 9.34 10.24 3.07
C CYS A 62 8.99 10.22 4.56
N THR A 63 8.38 11.29 5.06
CA THR A 63 7.99 11.40 6.47
C THR A 63 6.49 11.56 6.56
N LEU A 64 5.82 10.73 7.37
CA LEU A 64 4.38 10.85 7.59
C LEU A 64 4.04 12.22 8.18
N PRO A 65 2.84 12.79 7.89
CA PRO A 65 2.52 14.17 8.27
C PRO A 65 2.55 14.45 9.78
N SER A 66 2.24 13.44 10.59
CA SER A 66 2.31 13.53 12.05
C SER A 66 3.75 13.71 12.56
N ALA A 67 4.75 13.32 11.76
CA ALA A 67 6.17 13.22 12.08
C ALA A 67 6.48 12.53 13.43
N SER A 68 5.56 11.71 13.93
CA SER A 68 5.63 11.13 15.27
C SER A 68 5.10 9.69 15.28
N GLY A 69 5.68 8.86 16.13
CA GLY A 69 5.38 7.42 16.17
C GLY A 69 6.09 6.63 15.08
N SER A 70 5.51 5.46 14.77
CA SER A 70 6.03 4.47 13.83
C SER A 70 5.24 4.43 12.53
N VAL A 71 5.94 4.10 11.44
CA VAL A 71 5.28 3.59 10.22
C VAL A 71 4.84 2.15 10.49
N GLU A 72 3.55 1.89 10.33
CA GLU A 72 2.92 0.59 10.61
C GLU A 72 2.64 -0.19 9.32
N ALA A 73 2.48 0.50 8.18
CA ALA A 73 2.35 -0.14 6.88
C ALA A 73 2.94 0.73 5.77
N CYS A 74 3.53 0.12 4.75
CA CYS A 74 3.87 0.80 3.50
C CYS A 74 3.70 -0.16 2.31
N ALA A 75 3.35 0.38 1.15
CA ALA A 75 3.12 -0.41 -0.05
C ALA A 75 3.42 0.37 -1.33
N PHE A 76 4.02 -0.31 -2.30
CA PHE A 76 4.02 0.15 -3.69
C PHE A 76 2.72 -0.31 -4.38
N PRO A 77 2.23 0.44 -5.38
CA PRO A 77 1.16 -0.05 -6.25
C PRO A 77 1.57 -1.32 -6.99
N GLU A 78 0.66 -2.29 -7.05
CA GLU A 78 0.86 -3.56 -7.74
C GLU A 78 -0.02 -3.64 -8.99
N ASP A 79 0.54 -4.22 -10.05
CA ASP A 79 -0.27 -4.60 -11.21
C ASP A 79 -1.04 -5.89 -10.95
N ILE A 80 -2.11 -6.10 -11.69
CA ILE A 80 -2.95 -7.29 -11.53
C ILE A 80 -2.21 -8.51 -12.13
N PRO A 81 -2.01 -9.60 -11.38
CA PRO A 81 -1.23 -10.76 -11.81
C PRO A 81 -1.97 -11.69 -12.80
N ILE A 82 -2.94 -11.17 -13.57
CA ILE A 82 -3.69 -11.99 -14.53
C ILE A 82 -2.93 -11.98 -15.88
N PRO A 83 -2.58 -13.15 -16.45
CA PRO A 83 -2.10 -13.21 -17.82
C PRO A 83 -3.23 -12.70 -18.72
N PHE A 84 -3.01 -11.51 -19.29
CA PHE A 84 -3.95 -10.77 -20.10
C PHE A 84 -4.69 -11.69 -21.08
N SER A 85 -5.90 -12.13 -20.73
CA SER A 85 -6.83 -12.60 -21.74
C SER A 85 -7.09 -11.40 -22.65
N LYS A 86 -7.04 -11.64 -23.96
CA LYS A 86 -7.07 -10.62 -25.04
C LYS A 86 -8.27 -9.64 -25.02
N GLU A 87 -9.13 -9.71 -24.02
CA GLU A 87 -10.39 -8.97 -23.92
C GLU A 87 -10.33 -7.77 -22.97
N ILE A 88 -9.34 -7.67 -22.07
CA ILE A 88 -9.17 -6.47 -21.24
C ILE A 88 -8.36 -5.44 -22.03
N GLN A 89 -9.07 -4.68 -22.89
CA GLN A 89 -8.51 -3.51 -23.54
C GLN A 89 -8.30 -2.41 -22.50
N PHE A 90 -7.10 -2.35 -21.91
CA PHE A 90 -6.65 -1.07 -21.34
C PHE A 90 -6.76 -0.07 -22.48
N ILE A 91 -7.65 0.91 -22.33
CA ILE A 91 -7.63 2.09 -23.19
C ILE A 91 -6.16 2.51 -23.26
N LYS A 92 -5.60 2.65 -24.47
CA LYS A 92 -4.26 3.21 -24.68
C LYS A 92 -4.29 4.64 -24.18
N VAL A 93 -4.20 4.78 -22.87
CA VAL A 93 -4.22 6.07 -22.20
C VAL A 93 -2.77 6.53 -22.31
N PRO A 94 -2.50 7.68 -22.96
CA PRO A 94 -1.17 8.30 -22.93
C PRO A 94 -0.71 8.29 -21.47
N ARG A 95 0.56 7.92 -21.19
CA ARG A 95 1.11 7.73 -19.83
C ARG A 95 0.36 8.56 -18.78
N SER A 96 -0.68 7.96 -18.19
CA SER A 96 -1.55 8.70 -17.28
C SER A 96 -0.79 8.95 -15.99
N CYS A 97 -1.26 9.90 -15.18
CA CYS A 97 -0.73 10.11 -13.82
C CYS A 97 -0.73 8.78 -13.04
N VAL A 98 -1.74 7.92 -13.26
CA VAL A 98 -1.77 6.53 -12.77
C VAL A 98 -0.58 5.71 -13.23
N SER A 99 -0.24 5.71 -14.52
CA SER A 99 0.87 4.89 -15.03
C SER A 99 2.21 5.36 -14.46
N SER A 100 2.41 6.67 -14.33
CA SER A 100 3.62 7.21 -13.67
C SER A 100 3.63 6.89 -12.17
N PHE A 101 2.47 6.95 -11.51
CA PHE A 101 2.36 6.63 -10.09
C PHE A 101 2.49 5.12 -9.82
N MET A 102 2.12 4.24 -10.75
CA MET A 102 2.48 2.82 -10.68
C MET A 102 4.00 2.65 -10.64
N ASP A 103 4.75 3.50 -11.33
CA ASP A 103 6.20 3.44 -11.39
C ASP A 103 6.92 4.17 -10.24
N TYR A 104 6.33 5.19 -9.64
CA TYR A 104 7.03 6.05 -8.68
C TYR A 104 6.22 6.32 -7.40
N GLY A 105 5.02 5.77 -7.30
CA GLY A 105 4.13 5.97 -6.17
C GLY A 105 4.47 5.05 -5.00
N ILE A 106 4.32 5.59 -3.80
CA ILE A 106 4.37 4.81 -2.57
C ILE A 106 3.30 5.31 -1.60
N PHE A 107 2.71 4.39 -0.83
CA PHE A 107 1.83 4.70 0.29
C PHE A 107 2.49 4.29 1.60
N ALA A 108 2.18 5.04 2.65
CA ALA A 108 2.55 4.70 4.02
C ALA A 108 1.47 5.11 5.00
N GLY A 109 1.31 4.31 6.05
CA GLY A 109 0.36 4.53 7.12
C GLY A 109 1.04 4.40 8.48
N GLY A 110 0.63 5.25 9.41
CA GLY A 110 1.28 5.41 10.71
C GLY A 110 0.47 4.88 11.89
N GLN A 111 1.12 4.89 13.04
CA GLN A 111 0.55 4.51 14.33
C GLN A 111 -0.59 5.44 14.76
N GLN A 112 -0.57 6.73 14.39
CA GLN A 112 -1.65 7.67 14.75
C GLN A 112 -2.83 7.61 13.78
N GLY A 113 -2.80 6.68 12.82
CA GLY A 113 -3.85 6.48 11.82
C GLY A 113 -3.70 7.36 10.58
N GLU A 114 -2.68 8.19 10.52
CA GLU A 114 -2.35 8.93 9.32
C GLU A 114 -2.00 8.00 8.16
N LEU A 115 -2.36 8.42 6.96
CA LEU A 115 -2.11 7.71 5.71
C LEU A 115 -1.71 8.74 4.67
N ALA A 116 -0.64 8.48 3.93
CA ALA A 116 -0.17 9.40 2.92
C ALA A 116 0.46 8.69 1.73
N SER A 117 0.59 9.43 0.63
CA SER A 117 1.23 8.95 -0.58
C SER A 117 2.26 9.94 -1.13
N TRP A 118 3.26 9.43 -1.83
CA TRP A 118 4.34 10.22 -2.42
C TRP A 118 4.67 9.75 -3.83
N ASP A 119 5.14 10.66 -4.66
CA ASP A 119 6.03 10.34 -5.77
C ASP A 119 7.46 10.28 -5.25
N ILE A 120 8.13 9.14 -5.37
CA ILE A 120 9.49 8.94 -4.85
C ILE A 120 10.55 9.82 -5.52
N ARG A 121 10.22 10.45 -6.65
CA ARG A 121 11.05 11.47 -7.30
C ARG A 121 10.96 12.82 -6.57
N GLN A 122 9.92 13.02 -5.76
CA GLN A 122 9.61 14.25 -5.02
C GLN A 122 9.10 13.94 -3.61
N THR A 123 9.98 13.48 -2.71
CA THR A 123 9.58 13.00 -1.37
C THR A 123 9.39 14.08 -0.31
N LYS A 124 9.61 15.36 -0.65
CA LYS A 124 9.57 16.46 0.34
C LYS A 124 8.20 16.70 0.93
N GLN A 125 7.14 16.49 0.14
CA GLN A 125 5.75 16.70 0.55
C GLN A 125 4.90 15.54 0.04
N PRO A 126 3.91 15.08 0.82
CA PRO A 126 2.97 14.08 0.36
C PRO A 126 2.14 14.63 -0.81
N LEU A 127 1.84 13.77 -1.79
CA LEU A 127 0.88 14.07 -2.84
C LEU A 127 -0.54 14.10 -2.28
N TRP A 128 -0.81 13.23 -1.32
CA TRP A 128 -2.11 13.07 -0.67
C TRP A 128 -1.91 12.60 0.76
N GLN A 129 -2.80 13.02 1.66
CA GLN A 129 -2.73 12.65 3.07
C GLN A 129 -4.11 12.63 3.74
N LEU A 130 -4.28 11.74 4.71
CA LEU A 130 -5.35 11.70 5.69
C LEU A 130 -4.70 11.70 7.08
N THR A 131 -5.02 12.67 7.93
CA THR A 131 -4.35 12.86 9.24
C THR A 131 -5.27 12.71 10.44
N HIS A 132 -6.59 12.60 10.22
CA HIS A 132 -7.61 12.57 11.28
C HIS A 132 -8.35 11.24 11.37
N GLU A 133 -7.80 10.21 10.74
CA GLU A 133 -8.39 8.88 10.72
C GLU A 133 -8.11 8.15 12.03
N LYS A 134 -9.15 7.55 12.60
CA LYS A 134 -9.03 6.75 13.82
C LYS A 134 -8.36 5.40 13.51
N GLY A 135 -7.46 4.99 14.41
CA GLY A 135 -6.84 3.67 14.41
C GLY A 135 -5.59 3.56 13.55
N ALA A 136 -4.55 2.95 14.10
CA ALA A 136 -3.27 2.71 13.44
C ALA A 136 -3.45 1.90 12.15
N VAL A 137 -2.74 2.28 11.09
CA VAL A 137 -2.82 1.57 9.80
C VAL A 137 -2.04 0.26 9.88
N GLN A 138 -2.71 -0.89 9.83
CA GLN A 138 -2.06 -2.21 9.98
C GLN A 138 -1.65 -2.83 8.64
N GLN A 139 -2.43 -2.62 7.58
CA GLN A 139 -2.16 -3.16 6.26
C GLN A 139 -2.56 -2.18 5.17
N ILE A 140 -1.74 -2.10 4.13
CA ILE A 140 -2.02 -1.36 2.91
C ILE A 140 -1.86 -2.32 1.74
N ARG A 141 -2.82 -2.29 0.82
CA ARG A 141 -2.77 -2.97 -0.47
C ARG A 141 -3.26 -2.02 -1.53
N VAL A 142 -2.54 -1.95 -2.64
CA VAL A 142 -2.86 -1.03 -3.73
C VAL A 142 -2.74 -1.77 -5.04
N CYS A 143 -3.80 -1.72 -5.84
CA CYS A 143 -3.77 -2.29 -7.19
C CYS A 143 -4.35 -1.34 -8.23
N ARG A 144 -3.87 -1.49 -9.46
CA ARG A 144 -4.53 -0.90 -10.62
C ARG A 144 -5.86 -1.60 -10.88
N ARG A 145 -6.94 -0.85 -11.03
CA ARG A 145 -8.22 -1.40 -11.54
C ARG A 145 -8.16 -1.44 -13.08
N PRO A 146 -8.60 -2.53 -13.74
CA PRO A 146 -8.68 -2.56 -15.20
C PRO A 146 -9.61 -1.45 -15.71
N ASN A 147 -9.26 -0.83 -16.83
CA ASN A 147 -10.10 0.15 -17.54
C ASN A 147 -10.46 1.43 -16.75
N CYS A 148 -9.79 1.69 -15.62
CA CYS A 148 -10.02 2.86 -14.79
C CYS A 148 -8.80 3.79 -14.75
N GLN A 149 -9.05 5.08 -14.46
CA GLN A 149 -8.02 6.09 -14.21
C GLN A 149 -7.73 6.29 -12.72
N TYR A 150 -7.98 5.28 -11.90
CA TYR A 150 -7.68 5.31 -10.47
C TYR A 150 -7.10 3.97 -10.01
N LEU A 151 -6.42 4.01 -8.87
CA LEU A 151 -5.97 2.85 -8.12
C LEU A 151 -6.99 2.51 -7.04
N LEU A 152 -7.16 1.23 -6.74
CA LEU A 152 -7.86 0.81 -5.53
C LEU A 152 -6.86 0.72 -4.39
N LEU A 153 -7.04 1.58 -3.41
CA LEU A 153 -6.28 1.59 -2.17
C LEU A 153 -7.13 0.95 -1.06
N VAL A 154 -6.68 -0.18 -0.54
CA VAL A 154 -7.32 -0.92 0.55
C VAL A 154 -6.48 -0.78 1.80
N VAL A 155 -7.09 -0.31 2.88
CA VAL A 155 -6.41 0.07 4.12
C VAL A 155 -7.12 -0.60 5.27
N SER A 156 -6.42 -1.48 5.99
CA SER A 156 -6.93 -2.08 7.22
C SER A 156 -6.28 -1.46 8.45
N ARG A 157 -7.06 -1.28 9.51
CA ARG A 157 -6.68 -0.55 10.72
C ARG A 157 -6.82 -1.42 11.96
N ASN A 158 -6.17 -0.99 13.04
CA ASN A 158 -6.18 -1.69 14.32
C ASN A 158 -7.53 -1.62 15.07
N ASP A 159 -8.45 -0.77 14.63
CA ASP A 159 -9.81 -0.68 15.16
C ASP A 159 -10.80 -1.59 14.41
N GLY A 160 -10.26 -2.50 13.60
CA GLY A 160 -11.01 -3.46 12.80
C GLY A 160 -11.54 -2.93 11.48
N ARG A 161 -11.35 -1.64 11.18
CA ARG A 161 -11.82 -1.04 9.93
C ARG A 161 -10.97 -1.43 8.74
N THR A 162 -11.63 -1.82 7.65
CA THR A 162 -11.01 -1.96 6.33
C THR A 162 -11.74 -1.03 5.38
N LEU A 163 -11.03 -0.03 4.87
CA LEU A 163 -11.55 1.01 4.00
C LEU A 163 -10.98 0.84 2.60
N VAL A 164 -11.81 1.05 1.59
CA VAL A 164 -11.43 1.03 0.18
C VAL A 164 -11.61 2.44 -0.38
N TYR A 165 -10.53 2.98 -0.94
CA TYR A 165 -10.49 4.29 -1.53
C TYR A 165 -10.23 4.20 -3.05
N PRO A 166 -10.97 4.96 -3.87
CA PRO A 166 -10.57 5.26 -5.23
C PRO A 166 -9.48 6.34 -5.16
N TYR A 167 -8.27 6.01 -5.59
CA TYR A 167 -7.14 6.95 -5.58
C TYR A 167 -6.76 7.35 -7.00
N ASP A 168 -6.99 8.61 -7.37
CA ASP A 168 -6.49 9.19 -8.61
C ASP A 168 -5.26 10.08 -8.33
N PRO A 169 -4.05 9.67 -8.74
CA PRO A 169 -2.85 10.49 -8.59
C PRO A 169 -2.92 11.84 -9.33
N ALA A 170 -3.77 11.98 -10.36
CA ALA A 170 -3.94 13.22 -11.10
C ALA A 170 -4.60 14.31 -10.25
N THR A 171 -5.50 13.93 -9.33
CA THR A 171 -6.24 14.87 -8.48
C THR A 171 -5.72 14.90 -7.04
N ALA A 172 -4.79 14.01 -6.68
CA ALA A 172 -4.20 13.90 -5.34
C ALA A 172 -3.74 15.24 -4.74
N HIS A 173 -3.18 16.14 -5.57
CA HIS A 173 -2.62 17.42 -5.16
C HIS A 173 -3.67 18.51 -4.86
N SER A 174 -4.94 18.27 -5.19
CA SER A 174 -5.98 19.25 -4.94
C SER A 174 -6.47 19.12 -3.50
N ASP A 175 -6.66 20.25 -2.79
CA ASP A 175 -7.33 20.31 -1.47
C ASP A 175 -8.78 19.77 -1.49
N ALA A 176 -9.24 19.28 -2.64
CA ALA A 176 -10.58 18.80 -2.88
C ALA A 176 -10.75 17.35 -2.40
N GLN A 177 -11.44 17.27 -1.27
CA GLN A 177 -12.23 16.15 -0.75
C GLN A 177 -11.47 14.90 -0.28
N ILE A 178 -11.73 14.56 0.99
CA ILE A 178 -11.55 13.22 1.53
C ILE A 178 -12.23 12.25 0.55
N PRO A 179 -11.50 11.33 -0.10
CA PRO A 179 -12.13 10.41 -1.05
C PRO A 179 -13.21 9.60 -0.33
N THR A 180 -14.42 9.59 -0.89
CA THR A 180 -15.50 8.75 -0.38
C THR A 180 -15.00 7.32 -0.30
N SER A 181 -15.02 6.75 0.90
CA SER A 181 -14.46 5.43 1.17
C SER A 181 -15.57 4.41 1.38
N LEU A 182 -15.35 3.19 0.91
CA LEU A 182 -16.20 2.05 1.21
C LEU A 182 -15.65 1.32 2.43
N GLU A 183 -16.45 1.20 3.48
CA GLU A 183 -16.11 0.39 4.66
C GLU A 183 -16.57 -1.06 4.48
N LEU A 184 -15.66 -2.00 4.72
CA LEU A 184 -15.89 -3.44 4.56
C LEU A 184 -16.13 -4.17 5.89
N THR A 185 -16.25 -3.53 7.04
CA THR A 185 -16.21 -4.25 8.33
C THR A 185 -17.41 -5.14 8.64
N GLY A 186 -17.14 -6.15 9.49
CA GLY A 186 -18.17 -6.92 10.20
C GLY A 186 -18.38 -6.41 11.64
N VAL A 187 -19.42 -6.93 12.29
CA VAL A 187 -20.04 -6.43 13.54
C VAL A 187 -19.09 -6.34 14.77
N ASN A 188 -17.91 -6.95 14.73
CA ASN A 188 -17.06 -7.14 15.92
C ASN A 188 -15.77 -6.29 15.99
N CYS A 189 -15.45 -5.48 14.96
CA CYS A 189 -14.36 -4.47 14.97
C CYS A 189 -13.03 -4.89 15.63
N GLU A 190 -12.60 -6.14 15.45
CA GLU A 190 -11.31 -6.63 15.96
C GLU A 190 -10.14 -6.18 15.08
N PRO A 191 -8.94 -5.94 15.65
CA PRO A 191 -7.77 -5.53 14.86
C PRO A 191 -7.50 -6.47 13.69
N ILE A 192 -7.39 -5.91 12.48
CA ILE A 192 -7.02 -6.67 11.29
C ILE A 192 -5.52 -6.91 11.29
N CYS A 193 -5.10 -8.17 11.15
CA CYS A 193 -3.69 -8.59 11.11
C CYS A 193 -3.27 -9.19 9.77
N GLY A 194 -4.22 -9.46 8.87
CA GLY A 194 -3.93 -9.96 7.52
C GLY A 194 -4.83 -9.31 6.49
N LEU A 195 -4.26 -9.00 5.33
CA LEU A 195 -4.97 -8.43 4.19
C LEU A 195 -4.40 -9.02 2.90
N SER A 196 -5.29 -9.54 2.05
CA SER A 196 -4.92 -10.03 0.72
C SER A 196 -5.94 -9.60 -0.32
N MET A 197 -5.44 -9.18 -1.48
CA MET A 197 -6.27 -8.96 -2.66
C MET A 197 -6.40 -10.29 -3.42
N VAL A 198 -7.58 -10.55 -3.97
CA VAL A 198 -7.84 -11.71 -4.85
C VAL A 198 -8.36 -11.21 -6.17
N TYR A 199 -7.73 -11.69 -7.24
CA TYR A 199 -8.00 -11.26 -8.60
C TYR A 199 -8.66 -12.40 -9.36
N LYS A 200 -9.83 -12.15 -9.95
CA LYS A 200 -10.45 -13.11 -10.84
C LYS A 200 -10.10 -12.80 -12.29
N PRO A 201 -10.02 -13.82 -13.18
CA PRO A 201 -9.79 -13.62 -14.61
C PRO A 201 -10.80 -12.66 -15.27
N SER A 202 -12.00 -12.54 -14.70
CA SER A 202 -13.03 -11.58 -15.15
C SER A 202 -12.68 -10.11 -14.88
N GLY A 203 -11.57 -9.82 -14.21
CA GLY A 203 -11.19 -8.48 -13.75
C GLY A 203 -11.85 -8.07 -12.43
N GLU A 204 -12.68 -8.94 -11.84
CA GLU A 204 -13.22 -8.71 -10.49
C GLU A 204 -12.10 -8.77 -9.45
N ILE A 205 -12.16 -7.84 -8.50
CA ILE A 205 -11.24 -7.75 -7.38
C ILE A 205 -12.04 -8.01 -6.09
N GLY A 206 -11.56 -8.97 -5.32
CA GLY A 206 -12.02 -9.27 -3.97
C GLY A 206 -10.93 -8.98 -2.93
N VAL A 207 -11.33 -8.88 -1.68
CA VAL A 207 -10.43 -8.66 -0.54
C VAL A 207 -10.73 -9.70 0.54
N TRP A 208 -9.68 -10.34 1.03
CA TRP A 208 -9.71 -11.11 2.26
C TRP A 208 -9.08 -10.30 3.38
N ASN A 209 -9.75 -10.22 4.52
CA ASN A 209 -9.13 -9.76 5.75
C ASN A 209 -9.14 -10.87 6.81
N ALA A 210 -8.15 -10.84 7.69
CA ALA A 210 -8.06 -11.70 8.85
C ALA A 210 -7.97 -10.83 10.10
N ALA A 211 -8.91 -11.04 11.02
CA ALA A 211 -8.96 -10.39 12.32
C ALA A 211 -8.14 -11.18 13.35
N ARG A 212 -7.67 -10.48 14.39
CA ARG A 212 -6.84 -11.06 15.45
C ARG A 212 -7.51 -12.24 16.17
N GLY A 213 -8.84 -12.26 16.32
CA GLY A 213 -9.57 -13.38 16.92
C GLY A 213 -9.70 -14.62 16.03
N GLY A 214 -9.06 -14.63 14.85
CA GLY A 214 -9.08 -15.76 13.92
C GLY A 214 -10.25 -15.74 12.93
N THR A 215 -11.08 -14.70 12.94
CA THR A 215 -12.14 -14.52 11.93
C THR A 215 -11.54 -14.08 10.61
N VAL A 216 -11.97 -14.72 9.52
CA VAL A 216 -11.55 -14.40 8.16
C VAL A 216 -12.78 -14.02 7.34
N ASN A 217 -12.78 -12.84 6.74
CA ASN A 217 -13.87 -12.36 5.90
C ASN A 217 -13.44 -12.22 4.45
N HIS A 218 -14.37 -12.50 3.53
CA HIS A 218 -14.19 -12.32 2.11
C HIS A 218 -15.19 -11.32 1.56
N TYR A 219 -14.68 -10.25 0.96
CA TYR A 219 -15.46 -9.23 0.30
C TYR A 219 -15.27 -9.38 -1.20
N THR A 220 -16.39 -9.46 -1.92
CA THR A 220 -16.41 -9.53 -3.38
C THR A 220 -17.12 -8.32 -3.93
N LYS A 221 -17.00 -8.09 -5.25
CA LYS A 221 -17.64 -6.96 -5.94
C LYS A 221 -17.27 -5.60 -5.32
N LEU A 222 -15.98 -5.43 -5.02
CA LEU A 222 -15.48 -4.13 -4.58
C LEU A 222 -15.85 -3.09 -5.65
N LEU A 223 -16.56 -2.06 -5.19
CA LEU A 223 -17.40 -1.18 -6.00
C LEU A 223 -16.71 -0.61 -7.25
N ASP A 224 -17.52 -0.35 -8.27
CA ASP A 224 -17.10 0.35 -9.48
C ASP A 224 -17.11 1.88 -9.30
N GLU A 225 -16.46 2.59 -10.21
CA GLU A 225 -16.36 4.05 -10.24
C GLU A 225 -17.74 4.73 -10.21
N ILE A 226 -18.76 4.08 -10.76
CA ILE A 226 -20.15 4.57 -10.79
C ILE A 226 -20.70 4.66 -9.37
N THR A 227 -20.39 3.70 -8.50
CA THR A 227 -20.89 3.71 -7.13
C THR A 227 -20.14 4.72 -6.26
N PHE A 228 -18.83 4.90 -6.45
CA PHE A 228 -18.08 5.96 -5.72
C PHE A 228 -18.50 7.39 -6.13
N LYS A 229 -18.95 7.60 -7.37
CA LYS A 229 -19.49 8.90 -7.83
C LYS A 229 -20.89 9.21 -7.29
N ASN A 230 -21.61 8.20 -6.80
CA ASN A 230 -22.99 8.32 -6.29
C ASN A 230 -23.09 8.22 -4.75
N LEU A 231 -21.96 8.14 -4.03
CA LEU A 231 -21.86 8.19 -2.57
C LEU A 231 -21.41 9.58 -2.12
#